data_AF-A0A074SBM8-F1
#
_entry.id   AF-A0A074SBM8-F1
#
_cell.length_a   1.000
_cell.length_b   1.000
_cell.length_c   1.000
_cell.angle_alpha   90.00
_cell.angle_beta   90.00
_cell.angle_gamma   90.00
#
_symmetry.space_group_name_H-M   'P 1'
#
loop_
_entity.id
_entity.type
_entity.pdbx_description
1 polymer ?
#
loop_
_entity_poly.entity_id
_entity_poly.type
_entity_poly.pdbx_seq_one_letter_code
_entity_poly.pdbx_strand_id
1 'polypeptide(L)'
;MRTSEIGQPLVGVHSLYKFLCTMYDACAVQRNLYRKCNIMHRDISDTNIMFAPDTDAYREHNWEGYAEVKFVNQVLAKDKSVNPAPQCLVIDLGNGADLEVERGLDALTERAGTPKFIARSVSSGELLDEDEFSSAKVKLPQIEGVLVDYHQFMHTAEYHAEVGDSPGSTTLPETALPEVEFAHRLFHDAESTFWVIAWTLARSIKAGSEQEKKPHIRFSQFCYIMSTHCPTPKADDPRKQFSRKDWKFCLHPDLAALAPMLATMFRYIRPEWAYRPDLDAEHVHEALMRLLLIEIVNIKNGIDIDIHIGGRDSPRN
;
A
#
# COMPACT_ATOMS: atom_id res chain seq x y z
N MET A 1 34.01 4.81 -7.47
CA MET A 1 33.38 5.66 -6.43
C MET A 1 32.21 4.85 -5.89
N ARG A 2 32.18 4.53 -4.59
CA ARG A 2 31.26 3.53 -4.00
C ARG A 2 29.82 4.05 -3.99
N THR A 3 28.92 3.27 -4.56
CA THR A 3 27.46 3.46 -4.65
C THR A 3 26.73 3.11 -3.35
N SER A 4 27.36 3.33 -2.17
CA SER A 4 26.81 2.91 -0.87
C SER A 4 25.64 3.77 -0.36
N GLU A 5 25.30 4.83 -1.07
CA GLU A 5 24.20 5.76 -0.74
C GLU A 5 22.96 5.59 -1.62
N ILE A 6 23.04 4.72 -2.64
CA ILE A 6 21.91 4.39 -3.51
C ILE A 6 21.14 3.25 -2.82
N GLY A 7 19.85 3.44 -2.58
CA GLY A 7 18.98 2.40 -2.01
C GLY A 7 19.06 1.08 -2.78
N GLN A 8 18.57 -0.01 -2.17
CA GLN A 8 18.56 -1.32 -2.83
C GLN A 8 17.18 -1.59 -3.45
N PRO A 9 17.10 -2.11 -4.69
CA PRO A 9 15.82 -2.55 -5.26
C PRO A 9 15.12 -3.59 -4.37
N LEU A 10 13.79 -3.74 -4.54
CA LEU A 10 13.04 -4.75 -3.79
C LEU A 10 13.48 -6.20 -4.07
N VAL A 11 14.05 -6.45 -5.26
CA VAL A 11 14.52 -7.77 -5.68
C VAL A 11 15.76 -8.20 -4.89
N GLY A 12 15.79 -9.48 -4.49
CA GLY A 12 16.96 -10.07 -3.82
C GLY A 12 16.97 -9.94 -2.29
N VAL A 13 15.91 -9.42 -1.68
CA VAL A 13 15.72 -9.52 -0.22
C VAL A 13 15.13 -10.87 0.17
N HIS A 14 15.71 -11.42 1.24
CA HIS A 14 15.50 -12.78 1.76
C HIS A 14 14.77 -12.79 3.12
N SER A 15 13.91 -11.80 3.36
CA SER A 15 13.19 -11.65 4.63
C SER A 15 11.82 -11.03 4.38
N LEU A 16 10.77 -11.79 4.71
CA LEU A 16 9.40 -11.30 4.65
C LEU A 16 9.18 -10.17 5.65
N TYR A 17 9.73 -10.30 6.86
CA TYR A 17 9.70 -9.25 7.86
C TYR A 17 10.27 -7.93 7.35
N LYS A 18 11.46 -7.95 6.73
CA LYS A 18 12.09 -6.74 6.17
C LYS A 18 11.24 -6.15 5.04
N PHE A 19 10.70 -6.99 4.16
CA PHE A 19 9.82 -6.55 3.08
C PHE A 19 8.57 -5.85 3.61
N LEU A 20 7.85 -6.45 4.56
CA LEU A 20 6.62 -5.85 5.12
C LEU A 20 6.91 -4.56 5.91
N CYS A 21 8.01 -4.50 6.67
CA CYS A 21 8.47 -3.26 7.31
C CYS A 21 8.71 -2.14 6.28
N THR A 22 9.30 -2.48 5.13
CA THR A 22 9.56 -1.54 4.03
C THR A 22 8.26 -1.03 3.40
N MET A 23 7.27 -1.90 3.23
CA MET A 23 5.96 -1.50 2.70
C MET A 23 5.16 -0.65 3.70
N TYR A 24 5.30 -0.92 5.01
CA TYR A 24 4.74 -0.04 6.05
C TYR A 24 5.35 1.36 5.95
N ASP A 25 6.67 1.44 5.87
CA ASP A 25 7.36 2.72 5.78
C ASP A 25 7.09 3.43 4.45
N ALA A 26 6.83 2.71 3.35
CA ALA A 26 6.40 3.32 2.09
C ALA A 26 5.08 4.08 2.26
N CYS A 27 4.10 3.52 2.98
CA CYS A 27 2.88 4.23 3.35
C CYS A 27 3.18 5.44 4.25
N ALA A 28 4.08 5.30 5.23
CA ALA A 28 4.46 6.41 6.11
C ALA A 28 5.15 7.54 5.35
N VAL A 29 6.03 7.25 4.38
CA VAL A 29 6.66 8.26 3.52
C VAL A 29 5.63 9.00 2.68
N GLN A 30 4.67 8.29 2.08
CA GLN A 30 3.57 8.92 1.33
C GLN A 30 2.76 9.88 2.21
N ARG A 31 2.38 9.45 3.41
CA ARG A 31 1.72 10.32 4.42
C ARG A 31 2.58 11.54 4.77
N ASN A 32 3.90 11.36 4.94
CA ASN A 32 4.79 12.46 5.28
C ASN A 32 4.91 13.48 4.13
N LEU A 33 5.01 13.03 2.88
CA LEU A 33 5.01 13.90 1.70
C LEU A 33 3.71 14.70 1.62
N TYR A 34 2.58 14.04 1.86
CA TYR A 34 1.28 14.69 1.88
C TYR A 34 1.18 15.74 2.99
N ARG A 35 1.50 15.39 4.24
CA ARG A 35 1.38 16.32 5.38
C ARG A 35 2.35 17.50 5.30
N LYS A 36 3.62 17.25 4.98
CA LYS A 36 4.68 18.28 5.02
C LYS A 36 4.75 19.14 3.78
N CYS A 37 4.52 18.54 2.62
CA CYS A 37 4.76 19.19 1.34
C CYS A 37 3.48 19.35 0.54
N ASN A 38 2.35 18.82 1.01
CA ASN A 38 1.12 18.74 0.22
C ASN A 38 1.35 18.08 -1.15
N ILE A 39 2.20 17.04 -1.18
CA ILE A 39 2.59 16.31 -2.41
C ILE A 39 2.00 14.90 -2.39
N MET A 40 1.43 14.49 -3.51
CA MET A 40 1.13 13.08 -3.82
C MET A 40 2.16 12.51 -4.80
N HIS A 41 2.49 11.22 -4.66
CA HIS A 41 3.52 10.58 -5.49
C HIS A 41 2.97 10.18 -6.86
N ARG A 42 1.76 9.60 -6.89
CA ARG A 42 1.01 9.19 -8.10
C ARG A 42 1.64 8.07 -8.95
N ASP A 43 2.90 7.72 -8.72
CA ASP A 43 3.59 6.61 -9.39
C ASP A 43 4.31 5.66 -8.43
N ILE A 44 3.57 5.11 -7.47
CA ILE A 44 4.10 4.09 -6.56
C ILE A 44 4.26 2.76 -7.32
N SER A 45 5.48 2.22 -7.32
CA SER A 45 5.85 1.02 -8.07
C SER A 45 6.96 0.21 -7.40
N ASP A 46 7.25 -0.99 -7.91
CA ASP A 46 8.34 -1.84 -7.43
C ASP A 46 9.74 -1.32 -7.79
N THR A 47 9.84 -0.31 -8.67
CA THR A 47 11.09 0.40 -8.99
C THR A 47 11.25 1.71 -8.23
N ASN A 48 10.14 2.30 -7.77
CA ASN A 48 10.13 3.59 -7.07
C ASN A 48 10.13 3.43 -5.55
N ILE A 49 9.91 2.21 -5.04
CA ILE A 49 10.17 1.85 -3.64
C ILE A 49 11.48 1.06 -3.58
N MET A 50 12.42 1.52 -2.76
CA MET A 50 13.71 0.88 -2.52
C MET A 50 13.90 0.63 -1.03
N PHE A 51 14.75 -0.33 -0.65
CA PHE A 51 15.25 -0.41 0.72
C PHE A 51 16.22 0.75 0.98
N ALA A 52 16.07 1.38 2.14
CA ALA A 52 16.99 2.40 2.60
C ALA A 52 18.39 1.81 2.83
N PRO A 53 19.47 2.54 2.45
CA PRO A 53 20.84 2.15 2.79
C PRO A 53 21.03 2.04 4.30
N ASP A 54 21.62 0.93 4.75
CA ASP A 54 21.97 0.73 6.15
C ASP A 54 23.39 1.28 6.42
N THR A 55 23.54 2.60 6.28
CA THR A 55 24.81 3.29 6.53
C THR A 55 24.60 4.48 7.46
N ASP A 56 25.55 4.72 8.36
CA ASP A 56 25.51 5.86 9.29
C ASP A 56 25.43 7.19 8.53
N ALA A 57 26.18 7.31 7.43
CA ALA A 57 26.14 8.48 6.55
C ALA A 57 24.74 8.77 6.00
N TYR A 58 24.02 7.75 5.51
CA TYR A 58 22.65 7.91 5.04
C TYR A 58 21.71 8.33 6.19
N ARG A 59 21.89 7.76 7.38
CA ARG A 59 21.08 8.11 8.55
C ARG A 59 21.31 9.55 9.00
N GLU A 60 22.57 10.00 9.04
CA GLU A 60 22.95 11.37 9.43
C GLU A 60 22.37 12.41 8.46
N HIS A 61 22.44 12.18 7.15
CA HIS A 61 21.92 13.12 6.15
C HIS A 61 20.40 13.23 6.15
N ASN A 62 19.69 12.16 6.53
CA ASN A 62 18.22 12.12 6.55
C ASN A 62 17.63 12.32 7.96
N TRP A 63 18.48 12.63 8.95
CA TRP A 63 18.09 12.79 10.35
C TRP A 63 17.30 14.07 10.63
N GLU A 64 17.52 15.13 9.87
CA GLU A 64 16.96 16.46 10.13
C GLU A 64 15.52 16.65 9.60
N GLY A 65 14.90 15.61 9.05
CA GLY A 65 13.49 15.64 8.68
C GLY A 65 12.59 15.42 9.90
N TYR A 66 11.90 16.47 10.37
CA TYR A 66 10.77 16.33 11.28
C TYR A 66 9.67 15.50 10.60
N ALA A 67 9.75 14.17 10.72
CA ALA A 67 8.68 13.31 10.25
C ALA A 67 7.42 13.62 11.04
N GLU A 68 6.37 14.08 10.37
CA GLU A 68 5.01 14.16 10.93
C GLU A 68 4.34 12.78 10.96
N VAL A 69 5.12 11.74 10.65
CA VAL A 69 4.72 10.33 10.62
C VAL A 69 5.56 9.48 11.59
N LYS A 70 5.09 8.26 11.89
CA LYS A 70 5.81 7.26 12.68
C LYS A 70 6.18 6.14 11.75
N PHE A 71 7.47 5.88 11.66
CA PHE A 71 7.98 4.72 10.93
C PHE A 71 7.89 3.47 11.78
N VAL A 72 7.91 2.32 11.13
CA VAL A 72 7.71 1.00 11.74
C VAL A 72 8.71 0.76 12.88
N ASN A 73 9.95 1.24 12.76
CA ASN A 73 10.97 1.08 13.79
C ASN A 73 10.56 1.74 15.11
N GLN A 74 9.93 2.92 15.04
CA GLN A 74 9.49 3.66 16.23
C GLN A 74 8.28 2.98 16.86
N VAL A 75 7.33 2.55 16.03
CA VAL A 75 6.14 1.82 16.49
C VAL A 75 6.56 0.52 17.18
N LEU A 76 7.43 -0.26 16.54
CA LEU A 76 7.88 -1.56 17.04
C LEU A 76 8.78 -1.49 18.27
N ALA A 77 9.48 -0.37 18.48
CA ALA A 77 10.31 -0.16 19.66
C ALA A 77 9.47 0.09 20.92
N LYS A 78 8.20 0.48 20.77
CA LYS A 78 7.34 0.89 21.89
C LYS A 78 7.99 1.99 22.75
N ASP A 79 8.69 2.91 22.09
CA ASP A 79 9.41 4.00 22.73
C ASP A 79 9.31 5.26 21.87
N LYS A 80 8.76 6.34 22.44
CA LYS A 80 8.55 7.62 21.76
C LYS A 80 9.85 8.40 21.54
N SER A 81 10.93 8.02 22.24
CA SER A 81 12.26 8.65 22.11
C SER A 81 13.10 8.06 20.97
N VAL A 82 12.67 6.94 20.38
CA VAL A 82 13.39 6.30 19.28
C VAL A 82 13.30 7.18 18.03
N ASN A 83 14.47 7.47 17.47
CA ASN A 83 14.57 8.29 16.27
C ASN A 83 14.02 7.55 15.03
N PRO A 84 13.45 8.30 14.06
CA PRO A 84 13.06 7.76 12.76
C PRO A 84 14.19 6.97 12.09
N ALA A 85 13.89 5.76 11.64
CA ALA A 85 14.81 4.95 10.86
C ALA A 85 14.03 4.19 9.78
N PRO A 86 13.52 4.89 8.75
CA PRO A 86 12.73 4.29 7.69
C PRO A 86 13.51 3.16 7.00
N GLN A 87 12.82 2.06 6.74
CA GLN A 87 13.33 0.90 6.02
C GLN A 87 13.31 1.10 4.50
N CYS A 88 12.61 2.14 4.02
CA CYS A 88 12.46 2.41 2.61
C CYS A 88 12.97 3.80 2.19
N LEU A 89 13.24 3.90 0.89
CA LEU A 89 13.33 5.13 0.12
C LEU A 89 12.21 5.10 -0.93
N VAL A 90 11.48 6.20 -1.05
CA VAL A 90 10.55 6.41 -2.17
C VAL A 90 11.15 7.48 -3.08
N ILE A 91 11.33 7.15 -4.35
CA ILE A 91 12.03 7.96 -5.34
C ILE A 91 11.15 8.24 -6.55
N ASP A 92 11.62 9.13 -7.43
CA ASP A 92 10.96 9.49 -8.69
C ASP A 92 9.61 10.21 -8.52
N LEU A 93 9.70 11.46 -8.05
CA LEU A 93 8.57 12.38 -7.98
C LEU A 93 8.23 13.02 -9.33
N GLY A 94 8.74 12.51 -10.46
CA GLY A 94 8.48 13.10 -11.79
C GLY A 94 7.00 13.10 -12.19
N ASN A 95 6.24 12.14 -11.65
CA ASN A 95 4.79 12.03 -11.82
C ASN A 95 4.00 12.63 -10.63
N GLY A 96 4.69 13.17 -9.62
CA GLY A 96 4.09 13.73 -8.42
C GLY A 96 3.20 14.94 -8.72
N ALA A 97 2.30 15.25 -7.79
CA ALA A 97 1.49 16.46 -7.83
C ALA A 97 1.67 17.25 -6.54
N ASP A 98 2.10 18.50 -6.69
CA ASP A 98 2.10 19.51 -5.64
C ASP A 98 0.71 20.17 -5.60
N LEU A 99 -0.02 19.95 -4.51
CA LEU A 99 -1.42 20.36 -4.39
C LEU A 99 -1.57 21.85 -4.02
N GLU A 100 -0.48 22.57 -3.77
CA GLU A 100 -0.50 24.03 -3.57
C GLU A 100 -0.48 24.81 -4.88
N VAL A 101 -0.21 24.15 -6.02
CA VAL A 101 -0.10 24.79 -7.33
C VAL A 101 -1.20 24.32 -8.28
N GLU A 102 -1.76 25.23 -9.06
CA GLU A 102 -2.87 24.96 -10.01
C GLU A 102 -2.53 23.82 -10.98
N ARG A 103 -1.30 23.82 -11.52
CA ARG A 103 -0.82 22.75 -12.41
C ARG A 103 -0.84 21.37 -11.74
N GLY A 104 -0.63 21.30 -10.43
CA GLY A 104 -0.71 20.05 -9.69
C GLY A 104 -2.14 19.55 -9.52
N LEU A 105 -3.12 20.46 -9.43
CA LEU A 105 -4.54 20.13 -9.44
C LEU A 105 -4.99 19.59 -10.80
N ASP A 106 -4.57 20.23 -11.90
CA ASP A 106 -4.86 19.74 -13.26
C ASP A 106 -4.33 18.32 -13.47
N ALA A 107 -3.13 18.06 -12.94
CA ALA A 107 -2.49 16.76 -13.04
C ALA A 107 -3.31 15.65 -12.37
N LEU A 108 -4.17 15.95 -11.39
CA LEU A 108 -4.97 14.93 -10.71
C LEU A 108 -5.96 14.21 -11.64
N THR A 109 -6.32 14.81 -12.77
CA THR A 109 -7.19 14.17 -13.77
C THR A 109 -6.41 13.28 -14.76
N GLU A 110 -5.08 13.37 -14.75
CA GLU A 110 -4.21 12.59 -15.63
C GLU A 110 -4.00 11.17 -15.11
N ARG A 111 -3.92 10.24 -16.06
CA ARG A 111 -3.54 8.84 -15.81
C ARG A 111 -2.03 8.71 -15.70
N ALA A 112 -1.49 9.11 -14.55
CA ALA A 112 -0.09 8.89 -14.20
C ALA A 112 0.06 7.63 -13.34
N GLY A 113 1.19 6.94 -13.50
CA GLY A 113 1.55 5.75 -12.73
C GLY A 113 2.01 4.60 -13.60
N THR A 114 2.78 3.71 -13.00
CA THR A 114 3.27 2.49 -13.63
C THR A 114 2.08 1.58 -13.94
N PRO A 115 1.83 1.19 -15.22
CA PRO A 115 0.63 0.49 -15.64
C PRO A 115 0.20 -0.66 -14.74
N LYS A 116 1.13 -1.50 -14.31
CA LYS A 116 0.86 -2.65 -13.43
C LYS A 116 0.30 -2.28 -12.04
N PHE A 117 0.72 -1.13 -11.51
CA PHE A 117 0.49 -0.73 -10.11
C PHE A 117 -0.48 0.42 -9.94
N ILE A 118 -0.72 1.19 -11.00
CA ILE A 118 -1.69 2.30 -11.01
C ILE A 118 -3.02 1.86 -10.37
N ALA A 119 -3.65 2.73 -9.58
CA ALA A 119 -4.95 2.43 -8.97
C ALA A 119 -6.03 2.21 -10.05
N ARG A 120 -7.06 1.39 -9.75
CA ARG A 120 -8.07 0.98 -10.73
C ARG A 120 -8.86 2.16 -11.33
N SER A 121 -9.37 3.06 -10.50
CA SER A 121 -10.06 4.28 -10.94
C SER A 121 -9.15 5.16 -11.80
N VAL A 122 -7.88 5.30 -11.41
CA VAL A 122 -6.87 6.04 -12.18
C VAL A 122 -6.57 5.34 -13.51
N SER A 123 -6.56 4.01 -13.56
CA SER A 123 -6.40 3.23 -14.79
C SER A 123 -7.51 3.51 -15.81
N SER A 124 -8.76 3.53 -15.34
CA SER A 124 -9.95 3.84 -16.16
C SER A 124 -10.09 5.34 -16.46
N GLY A 125 -9.52 6.21 -15.61
CA GLY A 125 -9.69 7.66 -15.68
C GLY A 125 -11.08 8.13 -15.29
N GLU A 126 -11.78 7.35 -14.46
CA GLU A 126 -13.12 7.64 -13.95
C GLU A 126 -13.32 6.96 -12.58
N LEU A 127 -14.34 7.39 -11.83
CA LEU A 127 -14.72 6.74 -10.59
C LEU A 127 -15.20 5.31 -10.88
N LEU A 128 -14.86 4.37 -10.01
CA LEU A 128 -15.43 3.03 -10.09
C LEU A 128 -16.89 3.05 -9.64
N ASP A 129 -17.70 2.13 -10.16
CA ASP A 129 -19.12 2.01 -9.83
C ASP A 129 -19.37 1.89 -8.31
N GLU A 130 -20.22 2.78 -7.76
CA GLU A 130 -20.46 2.88 -6.31
C GLU A 130 -21.07 1.59 -5.73
N ASP A 131 -21.98 0.94 -6.47
CA ASP A 131 -22.66 -0.28 -6.02
C ASP A 131 -21.68 -1.48 -6.01
N GLU A 132 -20.91 -1.65 -7.08
CA GLU A 132 -19.91 -2.72 -7.20
C GLU A 132 -18.76 -2.51 -6.20
N PHE A 133 -18.30 -1.26 -6.01
CA PHE A 133 -17.14 -0.90 -5.19
C PHE A 133 -17.51 -0.13 -3.91
N SER A 134 -18.66 -0.46 -3.32
CA SER A 134 -19.15 0.18 -2.10
C SER A 134 -18.25 -0.01 -0.88
N SER A 135 -18.05 1.06 -0.11
CA SER A 135 -17.39 1.03 1.21
C SER A 135 -18.31 0.61 2.36
N ALA A 136 -19.62 0.48 2.14
CA ALA A 136 -20.63 0.38 3.22
C ALA A 136 -20.43 -0.77 4.21
N LYS A 137 -19.78 -1.87 3.78
CA LYS A 137 -19.51 -3.06 4.60
C LYS A 137 -18.04 -3.19 5.02
N VAL A 138 -17.25 -2.15 4.78
CA VAL A 138 -15.82 -2.12 5.08
C VAL A 138 -15.61 -1.25 6.32
N LYS A 139 -15.08 -1.86 7.37
CA LYS A 139 -14.75 -1.18 8.63
C LYS A 139 -13.25 -1.06 8.77
N LEU A 140 -12.79 0.09 9.26
CA LEU A 140 -11.40 0.33 9.63
C LEU A 140 -10.90 -0.82 10.52
N PRO A 141 -9.72 -1.41 10.26
CA PRO A 141 -9.12 -2.41 11.13
C PRO A 141 -9.03 -1.87 12.56
N GLN A 142 -9.69 -2.57 13.49
CA GLN A 142 -9.73 -2.17 14.89
C GLN A 142 -8.38 -2.42 15.56
N ILE A 143 -8.10 -1.65 16.60
CA ILE A 143 -6.88 -1.78 17.39
C ILE A 143 -7.15 -2.79 18.48
N GLU A 144 -7.07 -4.06 18.09
CA GLU A 144 -7.39 -5.22 18.91
C GLU A 144 -6.25 -6.23 18.86
N GLY A 145 -6.27 -7.19 19.79
CA GLY A 145 -5.30 -8.28 19.85
C GLY A 145 -3.86 -7.77 19.90
N VAL A 146 -3.05 -8.17 18.92
CA VAL A 146 -1.62 -7.84 18.87
C VAL A 146 -1.32 -6.34 18.76
N LEU A 147 -2.26 -5.52 18.30
CA LEU A 147 -2.04 -4.08 18.11
C LEU A 147 -2.24 -3.26 19.39
N VAL A 148 -2.90 -3.80 20.41
CA VAL A 148 -3.22 -3.05 21.65
C VAL A 148 -1.95 -2.47 22.28
N ASP A 149 -0.87 -3.24 22.32
CA ASP A 149 0.40 -2.79 22.89
C ASP A 149 1.13 -1.72 22.06
N TYR A 150 0.74 -1.56 20.78
CA TYR A 150 1.39 -0.64 19.85
C TYR A 150 0.59 0.65 19.67
N HIS A 151 -0.68 0.68 20.09
CA HIS A 151 -1.62 1.79 19.88
C HIS A 151 -1.03 3.17 20.17
N GLN A 152 -0.47 3.36 21.36
CA GLN A 152 0.07 4.65 21.80
C GLN A 152 1.35 5.11 21.06
N PHE A 153 1.93 4.22 20.26
CA PHE A 153 3.14 4.47 19.47
C PHE A 153 2.83 4.60 17.97
N MET A 154 1.62 4.24 17.56
CA MET A 154 1.10 4.53 16.23
C MET A 154 0.63 5.99 16.16
N HIS A 155 0.50 6.52 14.95
CA HIS A 155 -0.16 7.81 14.70
C HIS A 155 -1.68 7.69 14.60
N THR A 156 -2.26 6.84 15.44
CA THR A 156 -3.71 6.54 15.44
C THR A 156 -4.54 7.58 16.19
N ALA A 157 -3.91 8.43 17.03
CA ALA A 157 -4.61 9.36 17.92
C ALA A 157 -5.48 10.37 17.17
N GLU A 158 -5.04 10.79 15.98
CA GLU A 158 -5.76 11.73 15.10
C GLU A 158 -7.02 11.07 14.50
N TYR A 159 -6.95 9.78 14.18
CA TYR A 159 -8.04 9.02 13.57
C TYR A 159 -9.18 8.64 14.52
N HIS A 160 -8.91 8.53 15.83
CA HIS A 160 -9.95 8.21 16.82
C HIS A 160 -10.80 9.42 17.20
N ALA A 161 -10.31 10.65 16.98
CA ALA A 161 -11.06 11.86 17.28
C ALA A 161 -12.24 12.08 16.32
N GLU A 162 -12.17 11.52 15.10
CA GLU A 162 -13.21 11.70 14.06
C GLU A 162 -14.18 10.52 13.95
N VAL A 163 -13.74 9.29 14.29
CA VAL A 163 -14.60 8.10 14.30
C VAL A 163 -15.21 7.92 15.69
N GLY A 164 -15.87 8.97 16.19
CA GLY A 164 -16.80 8.84 17.29
C GLY A 164 -17.92 7.89 16.86
N ASP A 165 -18.04 6.77 17.58
CA ASP A 165 -19.14 5.82 17.47
C ASP A 165 -20.44 6.53 17.88
N SER A 166 -20.97 7.35 16.98
CA SER A 166 -22.20 8.11 17.18
C SER A 166 -23.35 7.30 16.57
N PRO A 167 -24.20 6.66 17.39
CA PRO A 167 -25.44 6.06 16.90
C PRO A 167 -26.41 7.20 16.59
N GLY A 168 -26.22 7.80 15.42
CA GLY A 168 -26.97 8.96 14.99
C GLY A 168 -26.97 9.00 13.47
N SER A 169 -27.87 8.22 12.87
CA SER A 169 -28.39 8.49 11.53
C SER A 169 -28.89 9.94 11.52
N THR A 170 -28.02 10.87 11.18
CA THR A 170 -28.45 12.14 10.62
C THR A 170 -28.57 11.86 9.14
N THR A 171 -29.79 11.56 8.73
CA THR A 171 -30.22 11.72 7.34
C THR A 171 -29.78 13.11 6.93
N LEU A 172 -28.67 13.18 6.19
CA LEU A 172 -28.35 14.37 5.41
C LEU A 172 -29.58 14.65 4.54
N PRO A 173 -30.01 15.90 4.40
CA PRO A 173 -31.08 16.23 3.46
C PRO A 173 -30.73 15.63 2.10
N GLU A 174 -31.72 15.14 1.35
CA GLU A 174 -31.63 14.77 -0.08
C GLU A 174 -31.34 16.01 -0.97
N THR A 175 -30.54 16.95 -0.49
CA THR A 175 -29.81 17.86 -1.36
C THR A 175 -28.74 17.01 -2.04
N ALA A 176 -28.89 16.82 -3.35
CA ALA A 176 -27.96 16.10 -4.22
C ALA A 176 -26.54 16.24 -3.68
N LEU A 177 -25.97 15.12 -3.23
CA LEU A 177 -24.54 15.06 -2.92
C LEU A 177 -23.83 15.69 -4.14
N PRO A 178 -22.93 16.66 -3.94
CA PRO A 178 -22.22 17.25 -5.06
C PRO A 178 -21.62 16.10 -5.88
N GLU A 179 -21.86 16.14 -7.19
CA GLU A 179 -21.43 15.10 -8.11
C GLU A 179 -19.93 14.88 -7.90
N VAL A 180 -19.55 13.70 -7.40
CA VAL A 180 -18.15 13.45 -7.05
C VAL A 180 -17.39 13.33 -8.36
N GLU A 181 -16.50 14.28 -8.63
CA GLU A 181 -15.65 14.22 -9.80
C GLU A 181 -14.45 13.30 -9.57
N PHE A 182 -14.02 12.66 -10.66
CA PHE A 182 -12.80 11.88 -10.66
C PHE A 182 -11.58 12.81 -10.52
N ALA A 183 -10.76 12.53 -9.52
CA ALA A 183 -9.45 13.11 -9.34
C ALA A 183 -8.56 12.07 -8.65
N HIS A 184 -7.26 12.08 -8.95
CA HIS A 184 -6.29 11.34 -8.19
C HIS A 184 -6.31 11.83 -6.73
N ARG A 185 -6.47 10.93 -5.76
CA ARG A 185 -6.46 11.23 -4.32
C ARG A 185 -5.47 10.32 -3.62
N LEU A 186 -5.10 10.68 -2.40
CA LEU A 186 -4.04 10.01 -1.65
C LEU A 186 -4.26 8.49 -1.57
N PHE A 187 -5.49 8.02 -1.36
CA PHE A 187 -5.78 6.58 -1.29
C PHE A 187 -5.39 5.76 -2.55
N HIS A 188 -5.24 6.39 -3.72
CA HIS A 188 -4.74 5.71 -4.92
C HIS A 188 -3.26 5.30 -4.78
N ASP A 189 -2.43 6.07 -4.06
CA ASP A 189 -1.05 5.69 -3.74
C ASP A 189 -1.04 4.49 -2.76
N ALA A 190 -2.00 4.41 -1.83
CA ALA A 190 -2.18 3.24 -0.97
C ALA A 190 -2.63 2.00 -1.76
N GLU A 191 -3.55 2.16 -2.72
CA GLU A 191 -3.94 1.07 -3.63
C GLU A 191 -2.74 0.58 -4.43
N SER A 192 -1.93 1.49 -4.96
CA SER A 192 -0.72 1.16 -5.72
C SER A 192 0.29 0.39 -4.85
N THR A 193 0.46 0.80 -3.59
CA THR A 193 1.27 0.07 -2.60
C THR A 193 0.76 -1.36 -2.40
N PHE A 194 -0.55 -1.57 -2.31
CA PHE A 194 -1.13 -2.90 -2.23
C PHE A 194 -0.82 -3.74 -3.48
N TRP A 195 -0.91 -3.17 -4.68
CA TRP A 195 -0.57 -3.89 -5.90
C TRP A 195 0.92 -4.27 -5.96
N VAL A 196 1.82 -3.43 -5.45
CA VAL A 196 3.25 -3.77 -5.27
C VAL A 196 3.42 -4.95 -4.31
N ILE A 197 2.74 -4.93 -3.16
CA ILE A 197 2.76 -6.05 -2.19
C ILE A 197 2.27 -7.34 -2.84
N ALA A 198 1.09 -7.31 -3.47
CA ALA A 198 0.46 -8.46 -4.08
C ALA A 198 1.31 -9.06 -5.21
N TRP A 199 1.84 -8.21 -6.09
CA TRP A 199 2.73 -8.61 -7.17
C TRP A 199 4.01 -9.26 -6.63
N THR A 200 4.66 -8.60 -5.68
CA THR A 200 5.92 -9.07 -5.09
C THR A 200 5.75 -10.43 -4.45
N LEU A 201 4.73 -10.60 -3.60
CA LEU A 201 4.47 -11.88 -2.91
C LEU A 201 4.03 -12.98 -3.87
N ALA A 202 3.22 -12.67 -4.89
CA ALA A 202 2.84 -13.65 -5.91
C ALA A 202 4.05 -14.14 -6.73
N ARG A 203 5.03 -13.27 -6.99
CA ARG A 203 6.28 -13.56 -7.70
C ARG A 203 7.39 -14.11 -6.78
N SER A 204 7.12 -14.24 -5.49
CA SER A 204 8.07 -14.77 -4.50
C SER A 204 7.87 -16.26 -4.27
N ILE A 205 8.93 -16.91 -3.80
CA ILE A 205 8.95 -18.30 -3.36
C ILE A 205 9.71 -18.38 -2.03
N LYS A 206 9.42 -19.36 -1.18
CA LYS A 206 10.22 -19.58 0.04
C LYS A 206 11.59 -20.16 -0.34
N ALA A 207 12.66 -19.76 0.34
CA ALA A 207 13.99 -20.28 0.11
C ALA A 207 14.02 -21.81 0.31
N GLY A 208 14.64 -22.51 -0.65
CA GLY A 208 14.71 -23.97 -0.67
C GLY A 208 13.46 -24.67 -1.22
N SER A 209 12.38 -23.94 -1.53
CA SER A 209 11.21 -24.52 -2.17
C SER A 209 11.43 -24.80 -3.66
N GLU A 210 10.75 -25.83 -4.17
CA GLU A 210 10.75 -26.17 -5.60
C GLU A 210 9.78 -25.30 -6.38
N GLN A 211 10.12 -25.02 -7.65
CA GLN A 211 9.18 -24.39 -8.58
C GLN A 211 7.98 -25.31 -8.86
N GLU A 212 6.80 -24.70 -9.02
CA GLU A 212 5.62 -25.44 -9.44
C GLU A 212 5.77 -25.93 -10.89
N LYS A 213 5.72 -27.25 -11.09
CA LYS A 213 5.69 -27.84 -12.45
C LYS A 213 4.52 -27.33 -13.29
N LYS A 214 3.38 -27.08 -12.63
CA LYS A 214 2.16 -26.54 -13.24
C LYS A 214 1.53 -25.53 -12.27
N PRO A 215 1.79 -24.23 -12.47
CA PRO A 215 1.20 -23.20 -11.62
C PRO A 215 -0.33 -23.22 -11.67
N HIS A 216 -0.97 -22.77 -10.59
CA HIS A 216 -2.43 -22.63 -10.55
C HIS A 216 -2.92 -21.58 -11.56
N ILE A 217 -4.08 -21.82 -12.18
CA ILE A 217 -4.65 -20.94 -13.22
C ILE A 217 -4.83 -19.49 -12.74
N ARG A 218 -5.18 -19.28 -11.47
CA ARG A 218 -5.29 -17.94 -10.86
C ARG A 218 -3.98 -17.19 -10.80
N PHE A 219 -2.87 -17.85 -10.45
CA PHE A 219 -1.54 -17.24 -10.52
C PHE A 219 -1.18 -16.88 -11.96
N SER A 220 -1.47 -17.76 -12.92
CA SER A 220 -1.27 -17.48 -14.35
C SER A 220 -2.06 -16.27 -14.84
N GLN A 221 -3.35 -16.22 -14.52
CA GLN A 221 -4.21 -15.08 -14.83
C GLN A 221 -3.69 -13.80 -14.19
N PHE A 222 -3.32 -13.84 -12.91
CA PHE A 222 -2.75 -12.69 -12.20
C PHE A 222 -1.48 -12.18 -12.86
N CYS A 223 -0.52 -13.07 -13.18
CA CYS A 223 0.70 -12.67 -13.86
C CYS A 223 0.44 -12.07 -15.23
N TYR A 224 -0.43 -12.69 -16.02
CA TYR A 224 -0.80 -12.20 -17.35
C TYR A 224 -1.44 -10.81 -17.26
N ILE A 225 -2.49 -10.66 -16.43
CA ILE A 225 -3.21 -9.40 -16.26
C ILE A 225 -2.26 -8.28 -15.81
N MET A 226 -1.48 -8.50 -14.76
CA MET A 226 -0.56 -7.50 -14.22
C MET A 226 0.56 -7.14 -15.21
N SER A 227 1.06 -8.09 -16.01
CA SER A 227 2.18 -7.85 -16.95
C SER A 227 1.73 -7.23 -18.27
N THR A 228 0.47 -7.44 -18.66
CA THR A 228 -0.11 -6.90 -19.90
C THR A 228 -1.04 -5.72 -19.66
N HIS A 229 -1.16 -5.29 -18.39
CA HIS A 229 -2.07 -4.21 -18.05
C HIS A 229 -1.64 -2.93 -18.75
N CYS A 230 -2.58 -2.35 -19.49
CA CYS A 230 -2.45 -1.04 -20.11
C CYS A 230 -3.67 -0.20 -19.72
N PRO A 231 -3.49 0.91 -18.99
CA PRO A 231 -4.55 1.85 -18.69
C PRO A 231 -5.29 2.24 -19.97
N THR A 232 -6.60 2.04 -19.97
CA THR A 232 -7.44 2.32 -21.12
C THR A 232 -8.63 3.16 -20.65
N PRO A 233 -8.85 4.35 -21.22
CA PRO A 233 -9.93 5.23 -20.79
C PRO A 233 -11.29 4.52 -20.86
N LYS A 234 -12.09 4.63 -19.80
CA LYS A 234 -13.45 4.09 -19.73
C LYS A 234 -13.56 2.58 -19.95
N ALA A 235 -12.45 1.88 -19.83
CA ALA A 235 -12.42 0.43 -19.84
C ALA A 235 -12.40 -0.08 -18.41
N ASP A 236 -13.10 -1.17 -18.20
CA ASP A 236 -13.04 -1.91 -16.95
C ASP A 236 -11.61 -2.36 -16.66
N ASP A 237 -11.15 -2.09 -15.44
CA ASP A 237 -9.87 -2.61 -14.98
C ASP A 237 -9.95 -4.15 -14.85
N PRO A 238 -9.14 -4.92 -15.59
CA PRO A 238 -9.21 -6.39 -15.57
C PRO A 238 -8.90 -6.98 -14.19
N ARG A 239 -8.25 -6.23 -13.29
CA ARG A 239 -7.96 -6.67 -11.92
C ARG A 239 -9.24 -6.76 -11.07
N LYS A 240 -10.37 -6.20 -11.51
CA LYS A 240 -11.67 -6.33 -10.81
C LYS A 240 -12.16 -7.76 -10.66
N GLN A 241 -11.68 -8.68 -11.51
CA GLN A 241 -12.05 -10.09 -11.45
C GLN A 241 -11.50 -10.85 -10.24
N PHE A 242 -10.49 -10.29 -9.54
CA PHE A 242 -9.91 -10.93 -8.37
C PHE A 242 -10.79 -10.71 -7.14
N SER A 243 -10.95 -11.78 -6.37
CA SER A 243 -11.66 -11.78 -5.10
C SER A 243 -10.70 -12.13 -3.96
N ARG A 244 -11.17 -11.91 -2.72
CA ARG A 244 -10.44 -12.31 -1.51
C ARG A 244 -10.03 -13.78 -1.49
N LYS A 245 -10.80 -14.66 -2.16
CA LYS A 245 -10.57 -16.11 -2.16
C LYS A 245 -9.43 -16.51 -3.10
N ASP A 246 -9.09 -15.65 -4.06
CA ASP A 246 -8.11 -15.99 -5.10
C ASP A 246 -6.67 -15.91 -4.59
N TRP A 247 -6.38 -15.12 -3.54
CA TRP A 247 -5.02 -14.91 -3.05
C TRP A 247 -4.28 -16.18 -2.63
N LYS A 248 -5.00 -17.17 -2.07
CA LYS A 248 -4.41 -18.49 -1.74
C LYS A 248 -3.86 -19.20 -2.98
N PHE A 249 -4.48 -18.97 -4.13
CA PHE A 249 -4.11 -19.58 -5.40
C PHE A 249 -3.18 -18.71 -6.24
N CYS A 250 -3.09 -17.41 -5.95
CA CYS A 250 -2.12 -16.50 -6.56
C CYS A 250 -0.72 -16.66 -5.94
N LEU A 251 -0.63 -17.01 -4.67
CA LEU A 251 0.64 -17.22 -3.96
C LEU A 251 1.24 -18.61 -4.26
N HIS A 252 2.55 -18.74 -4.06
CA HIS A 252 3.21 -20.04 -4.03
C HIS A 252 2.64 -20.87 -2.85
N PRO A 253 2.48 -22.20 -2.96
CA PRO A 253 1.95 -23.03 -1.88
C PRO A 253 2.62 -22.81 -0.51
N ASP A 254 3.96 -22.66 -0.49
CA ASP A 254 4.71 -22.40 0.75
C ASP A 254 4.53 -20.98 1.33
N LEU A 255 3.95 -20.06 0.55
CA LEU A 255 3.56 -18.71 1.00
C LEU A 255 2.05 -18.57 1.18
N ALA A 256 1.26 -19.64 1.00
CA ALA A 256 -0.20 -19.59 1.08
C ALA A 256 -0.73 -19.14 2.45
N ALA A 257 0.09 -19.24 3.52
CA ALA A 257 -0.20 -18.70 4.83
C ALA A 257 -0.40 -17.17 4.84
N LEU A 258 0.15 -16.45 3.85
CA LEU A 258 -0.01 -14.99 3.70
C LEU A 258 -1.31 -14.59 2.99
N ALA A 259 -2.07 -15.55 2.47
CA ALA A 259 -3.32 -15.27 1.75
C ALA A 259 -4.37 -14.51 2.59
N PRO A 260 -4.57 -14.80 3.89
CA PRO A 260 -5.49 -14.03 4.74
C PRO A 260 -5.09 -12.56 4.90
N MET A 261 -3.79 -12.26 4.96
CA MET A 261 -3.27 -10.89 4.99
C MET A 261 -3.67 -10.14 3.70
N LEU A 262 -3.31 -10.70 2.53
CA LEU A 262 -3.67 -10.10 1.23
C LEU A 262 -5.19 -9.97 1.05
N ALA A 263 -5.95 -10.97 1.48
CA ALA A 263 -7.41 -10.94 1.42
C ALA A 263 -8.02 -9.81 2.26
N THR A 264 -7.42 -9.53 3.43
CA THR A 264 -7.89 -8.48 4.33
C THR A 264 -7.48 -7.09 3.83
N MET A 265 -6.26 -6.93 3.32
CA MET A 265 -5.81 -5.70 2.66
C MET A 265 -6.65 -5.40 1.42
N PHE A 266 -6.84 -6.40 0.55
CA PHE A 266 -7.65 -6.25 -0.65
C PHE A 266 -9.09 -5.86 -0.34
N ARG A 267 -9.68 -6.40 0.72
CA ARG A 267 -11.02 -6.00 1.17
C ARG A 267 -11.10 -4.49 1.46
N TYR A 268 -10.02 -3.90 1.96
CA TYR A 268 -9.98 -2.48 2.32
C TYR A 268 -9.62 -1.57 1.15
N ILE A 269 -8.75 -2.04 0.26
CA ILE A 269 -8.36 -1.29 -0.94
C ILE A 269 -9.43 -1.35 -2.02
N ARG A 270 -10.24 -2.41 -2.06
CA ARG A 270 -11.24 -2.63 -3.12
C ARG A 270 -12.23 -1.46 -3.32
N PRO A 271 -12.82 -0.84 -2.28
CA PRO A 271 -13.82 0.21 -2.46
C PRO A 271 -13.32 1.46 -3.18
N GLU A 272 -14.25 2.17 -3.81
CA GLU A 272 -14.03 3.52 -4.32
C GLU A 272 -14.22 4.52 -3.18
N TRP A 273 -13.11 4.91 -2.54
CA TRP A 273 -13.13 5.80 -1.38
C TRP A 273 -13.44 7.25 -1.75
N ALA A 274 -13.47 7.59 -3.04
CA ALA A 274 -13.85 8.93 -3.48
C ALA A 274 -15.29 9.32 -3.06
N TYR A 275 -16.18 8.34 -2.89
CA TYR A 275 -17.56 8.54 -2.39
C TYR A 275 -17.66 8.78 -0.88
N ARG A 276 -16.53 8.81 -0.17
CA ARG A 276 -16.46 9.06 1.27
C ARG A 276 -15.61 10.29 1.59
N PRO A 277 -16.01 11.48 1.12
CA PRO A 277 -15.28 12.72 1.40
C PRO A 277 -15.35 13.13 2.87
N ASP A 278 -16.20 12.49 3.66
CA ASP A 278 -16.32 12.67 5.11
C ASP A 278 -15.16 12.04 5.90
N LEU A 279 -14.36 11.18 5.26
CA LEU A 279 -13.21 10.53 5.88
C LEU A 279 -11.92 11.32 5.63
N ASP A 280 -11.00 11.26 6.59
CA ASP A 280 -9.64 11.79 6.44
C ASP A 280 -8.95 11.21 5.18
N ALA A 281 -8.18 12.05 4.48
CA ALA A 281 -7.50 11.68 3.23
C ALA A 281 -6.53 10.51 3.38
N GLU A 282 -5.93 10.31 4.56
CA GLU A 282 -4.97 9.24 4.85
C GLU A 282 -5.68 7.93 5.30
N HIS A 283 -7.02 7.86 5.26
CA HIS A 283 -7.81 6.81 5.92
C HIS A 283 -7.45 5.41 5.43
N VAL A 284 -7.18 5.31 4.13
CA VAL A 284 -6.78 4.06 3.49
C VAL A 284 -5.33 3.70 3.83
N HIS A 285 -4.44 4.67 3.97
CA HIS A 285 -3.07 4.44 4.47
C HIS A 285 -3.10 3.93 5.91
N GLU A 286 -3.87 4.57 6.78
CA GLU A 286 -4.02 4.16 8.18
C GLU A 286 -4.50 2.70 8.28
N ALA A 287 -5.51 2.33 7.49
CA ALA A 287 -6.00 0.96 7.44
C ALA A 287 -4.93 -0.03 6.95
N LEU A 288 -4.24 0.29 5.85
CA LEU A 288 -3.21 -0.57 5.27
C LEU A 288 -2.02 -0.74 6.23
N MET A 289 -1.60 0.34 6.90
CA MET A 289 -0.55 0.33 7.91
C MET A 289 -0.92 -0.53 9.12
N ARG A 290 -2.17 -0.48 9.61
CA ARG A 290 -2.65 -1.39 10.67
C ARG A 290 -2.56 -2.86 10.25
N LEU A 291 -2.99 -3.17 9.02
CA LEU A 291 -2.97 -4.54 8.50
C LEU A 291 -1.54 -5.06 8.29
N LEU A 292 -0.63 -4.21 7.80
CA LEU A 292 0.79 -4.52 7.71
C LEU A 292 1.38 -4.78 9.09
N LEU A 293 1.09 -3.91 10.07
CA LEU A 293 1.63 -4.03 11.42
C LEU A 293 1.19 -5.31 12.12
N ILE A 294 -0.06 -5.75 11.93
CA ILE A 294 -0.53 -7.04 12.46
C ILE A 294 0.38 -8.17 11.99
N GLU A 295 0.66 -8.25 10.68
CA GLU A 295 1.50 -9.32 10.14
C GLU A 295 2.96 -9.17 10.56
N ILE A 296 3.50 -7.95 10.57
CA ILE A 296 4.86 -7.65 11.03
C ILE A 296 5.07 -8.13 12.48
N VAL A 297 4.11 -7.86 13.36
CA VAL A 297 4.17 -8.29 14.77
C VAL A 297 4.04 -9.81 14.89
N ASN A 298 3.16 -10.44 14.10
CA ASN A 298 3.04 -11.91 14.07
C ASN A 298 4.36 -12.58 13.67
N ILE A 299 5.04 -12.04 12.66
CA ILE A 299 6.34 -12.57 12.20
C ILE A 299 7.44 -12.30 13.24
N LYS A 300 7.48 -11.08 13.81
CA LYS A 300 8.45 -10.71 14.86
C LYS A 300 8.37 -11.65 16.07
N ASN A 301 7.16 -12.06 16.45
CA ASN A 301 6.90 -12.98 17.55
C ASN A 301 7.05 -14.47 17.16
N GLY A 302 7.22 -14.75 15.87
CA GLY A 302 7.30 -16.08 15.29
C GLY A 302 8.63 -16.34 14.58
N ILE A 303 8.57 -17.04 13.45
CA ILE A 303 9.73 -17.34 12.60
C ILE A 303 9.54 -16.56 11.30
N ASP A 304 10.56 -15.77 10.93
CA ASP A 304 10.58 -15.10 9.64
C ASP A 304 10.60 -16.09 8.48
N ILE A 305 9.93 -15.74 7.39
CA ILE A 305 9.96 -16.53 6.17
C ILE A 305 11.09 -15.98 5.31
N ASP A 306 12.11 -16.82 5.09
CA ASP A 306 13.12 -16.57 4.07
C ASP A 306 12.45 -16.65 2.69
N ILE A 307 12.20 -15.48 2.09
CA ILE A 307 11.52 -15.33 0.80
C ILE A 307 12.51 -14.95 -0.29
N HIS A 308 12.51 -15.63 -1.42
CA HIS A 308 13.25 -15.19 -2.59
C HIS A 308 12.34 -14.32 -3.47
N ILE A 309 12.45 -12.98 -3.31
CA ILE A 309 11.67 -12.01 -4.08
C ILE A 309 12.04 -12.09 -5.57
N GLY A 310 11.03 -12.33 -6.42
CA GLY A 310 11.22 -12.53 -7.86
C GLY A 310 11.70 -13.94 -8.24
N GLY A 311 11.89 -14.82 -7.25
CA GLY A 311 12.41 -16.17 -7.45
C GLY A 311 11.41 -17.18 -7.99
N ARG A 312 10.11 -16.87 -8.08
CA ARG A 312 9.09 -17.77 -8.65
C ARG A 312 9.02 -17.61 -10.17
N ASP A 313 9.00 -18.71 -10.91
CA ASP A 313 8.95 -18.67 -12.37
C ASP A 313 7.68 -17.97 -12.88
N SER A 314 7.82 -17.18 -13.94
CA SER A 314 6.65 -16.66 -14.65
C SER A 314 5.96 -17.80 -15.39
N PRO A 315 4.62 -17.91 -15.26
CA PRO A 315 3.85 -18.77 -16.15
C PRO A 315 4.22 -18.43 -17.61
N ARG A 316 4.52 -19.47 -18.40
CA ARG A 316 4.71 -19.27 -19.84
C ARG A 316 3.35 -18.95 -20.45
N ASN A 317 3.29 -17.86 -21.21
CA ASN A 317 2.12 -17.52 -22.04
C ASN A 317 1.98 -18.50 -23.19
#